data_AF-Q4QXK8-F1
#
_entry.id   AF-Q4QXK8-F1
#
_cell.length_a   1.000
_cell.length_b   1.000
_cell.length_c   1.000
_cell.angle_alpha   90.00
_cell.angle_beta   90.00
_cell.angle_gamma   90.00
#
_symmetry.space_group_name_H-M   'P 1'
#
loop_
_entity.id
_entity.type
_entity.pdbx_description
1 polymer ?
#
loop_
_entity_poly.entity_id
_entity_poly.type
_entity_poly.pdbx_seq_one_letter_code
_entity_poly.pdbx_strand_id
1 'polypeptide(L)'
;LVVFHGCSGPVQHVLQQILKDRDWLDNVFFPISKKRLKEAQNILVDGLAEIGIPVLKSSGGLYVWADFRKFLKTQTFEAEIDLWMKILDEKLLISPGKAFCCYEPGWFRVVFSDSVDKIILCIQRLQQLLCDKMDEPVSLCSCPERNKCTESDENVSANVMNTPVDDVSEGYSQLKNNSCFLRSGLTTQITCFYVSVTPFLFLFYHNLNIPFTL
;
A
#
# COMPACT_ATOMS: atom_id res chain seq x y z
N LEU A 1 32.39 4.31 10.99
CA LEU A 1 32.01 5.74 11.07
C LEU A 1 30.67 5.91 10.38
N VAL A 2 29.60 6.18 11.14
CA VAL A 2 28.29 6.53 10.57
C VAL A 2 28.38 7.99 10.14
N VAL A 3 28.16 8.28 8.86
CA VAL A 3 28.15 9.64 8.33
C VAL A 3 26.72 10.13 8.35
N PHE A 4 26.45 11.15 9.18
CA PHE A 4 25.17 11.86 9.16
C PHE A 4 25.25 12.96 8.10
N HIS A 5 24.40 12.89 7.08
CA HIS A 5 24.26 13.95 6.09
C HIS A 5 23.13 14.90 6.51
N GLY A 6 23.41 16.21 6.48
CA GLY A 6 22.38 17.23 6.66
C GLY A 6 21.47 17.35 5.43
N CYS A 7 20.36 18.07 5.57
CA CYS A 7 19.57 18.48 4.42
C CYS A 7 20.37 19.49 3.59
N SER A 8 20.32 19.43 2.25
CA SER A 8 21.05 20.37 1.40
C SER A 8 20.57 21.81 1.62
N GLY A 9 21.51 22.76 1.70
CA GLY A 9 21.21 24.19 1.86
C GLY A 9 20.21 24.73 0.81
N PRO A 10 20.34 24.39 -0.49
CA PRO A 10 19.38 24.83 -1.50
C PRO A 10 17.94 24.36 -1.27
N VAL A 11 17.72 23.10 -0.88
CA VAL A 11 16.37 22.58 -0.56
C VAL A 11 15.80 23.29 0.65
N GLN A 12 16.62 23.52 1.69
CA GLN A 12 16.18 24.27 2.87
C GLN A 12 15.75 25.69 2.50
N HIS A 13 16.52 26.38 1.63
CA HIS A 13 16.20 27.74 1.20
C HIS A 13 14.88 27.80 0.43
N VAL A 14 14.68 26.92 -0.56
CA VAL A 14 13.43 26.88 -1.34
C VAL A 14 12.23 26.56 -0.46
N LEU A 15 12.35 25.54 0.41
CA LEU A 15 11.29 25.16 1.33
C LEU A 15 10.93 26.32 2.28
N GLN A 16 11.94 27.05 2.77
CA GLN A 16 11.71 28.22 3.61
C GLN A 16 10.86 29.28 2.90
N GLN A 17 11.10 29.56 1.62
CA GLN A 17 10.31 30.54 0.87
C GLN A 17 8.86 30.09 0.71
N ILE A 18 8.63 28.83 0.35
CA ILE A 18 7.27 28.27 0.23
C ILE A 18 6.53 28.33 1.57
N LEU A 19 7.21 28.00 2.68
CA LEU A 19 6.59 27.99 4.01
C LEU A 19 6.35 29.39 4.60
N LYS A 20 7.06 30.42 4.11
CA LYS A 20 6.87 31.81 4.53
C LYS A 20 5.60 32.44 3.95
N ASP A 21 5.17 32.00 2.76
CA ASP A 21 3.99 32.50 2.10
C ASP A 21 2.70 31.88 2.69
N ARG A 22 2.28 32.41 3.85
CA ARG A 22 1.10 31.93 4.57
C ARG A 22 -0.20 32.20 3.80
N ASP A 23 -0.30 33.35 3.15
CA ASP A 23 -1.49 33.72 2.41
C ASP A 23 -1.73 32.76 1.24
N TRP A 24 -0.69 32.38 0.48
CA TRP A 24 -0.81 31.39 -0.57
C TRP A 24 -1.12 29.98 -0.01
N LEU A 25 -0.47 29.58 1.08
CA LEU A 25 -0.70 28.26 1.68
C LEU A 25 -2.15 28.10 2.14
N ASP A 26 -2.66 29.05 2.91
CA ASP A 26 -3.94 28.96 3.57
C ASP A 26 -5.11 29.21 2.61
N ASN A 27 -4.96 30.15 1.67
CA ASN A 27 -6.05 30.53 0.78
C ASN A 27 -6.04 29.81 -0.58
N VAL A 28 -4.92 29.20 -0.98
CA VAL A 28 -4.77 28.57 -2.31
C VAL A 28 -4.38 27.10 -2.19
N PHE A 29 -3.21 26.80 -1.61
CA PHE A 29 -2.64 25.45 -1.67
C PHE A 29 -3.48 24.42 -0.89
N PHE A 30 -3.74 24.65 0.40
CA PHE A 30 -4.47 23.68 1.22
C PHE A 30 -5.91 23.44 0.74
N PRO A 31 -6.72 24.48 0.41
CA PRO A 31 -8.08 24.27 -0.09
C PRO A 31 -8.12 23.45 -1.40
N ILE A 32 -7.26 23.78 -2.37
CA ILE A 32 -7.21 23.09 -3.66
C ILE A 32 -6.70 21.66 -3.50
N SER A 33 -5.63 21.46 -2.74
CA SER A 33 -5.05 20.12 -2.49
C SER A 33 -6.05 19.20 -1.80
N LYS A 34 -6.71 19.69 -0.74
CA LYS A 34 -7.74 18.93 -0.03
C LYS A 34 -8.94 18.59 -0.92
N LYS A 35 -9.39 19.54 -1.74
CA LYS A 35 -10.48 19.30 -2.70
C LYS A 35 -10.12 18.18 -3.68
N ARG A 36 -8.96 18.28 -4.34
CA ARG A 36 -8.51 17.29 -5.34
C ARG A 36 -8.28 15.91 -4.74
N LEU A 37 -7.65 15.83 -3.57
CA LEU A 37 -7.44 14.56 -2.87
C LEU A 37 -8.78 13.91 -2.48
N LYS A 38 -9.76 14.70 -2.03
CA LYS A 38 -11.09 14.19 -1.70
C LYS A 38 -11.84 13.69 -2.93
N GLU A 39 -11.77 14.41 -4.04
CA GLU A 39 -12.36 13.98 -5.31
C GLU A 39 -11.75 12.66 -5.80
N ALA A 40 -10.41 12.55 -5.80
CA ALA A 40 -9.71 11.33 -6.17
C ALA A 40 -10.02 10.15 -5.23
N GLN A 41 -10.09 10.40 -3.92
CA GLN A 41 -10.49 9.40 -2.94
C GLN A 41 -11.90 8.89 -3.21
N ASN A 42 -12.86 9.78 -3.46
CA ASN A 42 -14.25 9.41 -3.73
C ASN A 42 -14.34 8.53 -4.98
N ILE A 43 -13.70 8.95 -6.09
CA ILE A 43 -13.69 8.17 -7.34
C ILE A 43 -13.16 6.75 -7.10
N LEU A 44 -12.06 6.62 -6.36
CA LEU A 44 -11.51 5.30 -6.04
C LEU A 44 -12.45 4.49 -5.16
N VAL A 45 -12.98 5.08 -4.07
CA VAL A 45 -13.85 4.38 -3.12
C VAL A 45 -15.14 3.92 -3.79
N ASP A 46 -15.77 4.78 -4.58
CA ASP A 46 -17.01 4.47 -5.29
C ASP A 46 -16.77 3.37 -6.33
N GLY A 47 -15.70 3.48 -7.13
CA GLY A 47 -15.37 2.46 -8.12
C GLY A 47 -14.96 1.10 -7.51
N LEU A 48 -14.27 1.11 -6.36
CA LEU A 48 -13.99 -0.14 -5.61
C LEU A 48 -15.28 -0.74 -5.05
N ALA A 49 -16.21 0.08 -4.57
CA ALA A 49 -17.50 -0.40 -4.08
C ALA A 49 -18.35 -1.04 -5.18
N GLU A 50 -18.33 -0.47 -6.41
CA GLU A 50 -19.02 -1.03 -7.59
C GLU A 50 -18.54 -2.46 -7.93
N ILE A 51 -17.25 -2.74 -7.75
CA ILE A 51 -16.68 -4.08 -7.96
C ILE A 51 -16.70 -4.95 -6.70
N GLY A 52 -17.36 -4.50 -5.64
CA GLY A 52 -17.58 -5.26 -4.41
C GLY A 52 -16.37 -5.33 -3.47
N ILE A 53 -15.46 -4.35 -3.53
CA ILE A 53 -14.34 -4.18 -2.60
C ILE A 53 -14.68 -3.06 -1.60
N PRO A 54 -15.08 -3.40 -0.37
CA PRO A 54 -15.29 -2.38 0.65
C PRO A 54 -13.98 -1.74 1.10
N VAL A 55 -14.05 -0.47 1.49
CA VAL A 55 -12.92 0.31 1.98
C VAL A 55 -13.14 0.72 3.43
N LEU A 56 -12.11 0.58 4.26
CA LEU A 56 -12.12 1.09 5.62
C LEU A 56 -12.19 2.62 5.60
N LYS A 57 -13.22 3.18 6.24
CA LYS A 57 -13.42 4.62 6.32
C LYS A 57 -12.24 5.29 7.05
N SER A 58 -11.51 6.14 6.34
CA SER A 58 -10.44 6.97 6.90
C SER A 58 -10.75 8.46 6.72
N SER A 59 -10.22 9.29 7.62
CA SER A 59 -10.41 10.76 7.60
C SER A 59 -9.24 11.50 6.94
N GLY A 60 -8.21 10.80 6.47
CA GLY A 60 -7.02 11.38 5.87
C GLY A 60 -6.05 10.34 5.32
N GLY A 61 -5.03 10.83 4.62
CA GLY A 61 -4.03 10.01 3.93
C GLY A 61 -4.03 10.22 2.42
N LEU A 62 -3.12 9.51 1.75
CA LEU A 62 -2.98 9.50 0.29
C LEU A 62 -3.36 8.13 -0.31
N TYR A 63 -3.95 7.26 0.53
CA TYR A 63 -4.32 5.90 0.21
C TYR A 63 -5.57 5.49 0.99
N VAL A 64 -6.22 4.44 0.51
CA VAL A 64 -7.29 3.74 1.20
C VAL A 64 -6.84 2.34 1.62
N TRP A 65 -7.51 1.81 2.64
CA TRP A 65 -7.32 0.44 3.10
C TRP A 65 -8.51 -0.40 2.63
N ALA A 66 -8.28 -1.17 1.56
CA ALA A 66 -9.30 -1.91 0.85
C ALA A 66 -9.33 -3.37 1.29
N ASP A 67 -10.54 -3.92 1.41
CA ASP A 67 -10.80 -5.27 1.88
C ASP A 67 -11.03 -6.22 0.70
N PHE A 68 -10.01 -7.01 0.39
CA PHE A 68 -10.05 -8.03 -0.65
C PHE A 68 -10.39 -9.41 -0.10
N ARG A 69 -10.76 -9.57 1.18
CA ARG A 69 -10.94 -10.89 1.84
C ARG A 69 -11.85 -11.84 1.07
N LYS A 70 -12.89 -11.32 0.42
CA LYS A 70 -13.81 -12.07 -0.44
C LYS A 70 -13.14 -12.75 -1.65
N PHE A 71 -12.01 -12.21 -2.13
CA PHE A 71 -11.33 -12.66 -3.34
C PHE A 71 -10.14 -13.58 -3.06
N LEU A 72 -9.83 -13.86 -1.79
CA LEU A 72 -8.83 -14.86 -1.43
C LEU A 72 -9.43 -16.27 -1.52
N LYS A 73 -8.61 -17.23 -1.99
CA LYS A 73 -8.98 -18.65 -1.97
C LYS A 73 -9.12 -19.20 -0.55
N THR A 74 -8.23 -18.76 0.34
CA THR A 74 -8.18 -19.11 1.76
C THR A 74 -7.80 -17.87 2.56
N GLN A 75 -8.25 -17.75 3.80
CA GLN A 75 -7.88 -16.63 4.68
C GLN A 75 -6.47 -16.83 5.25
N THR A 76 -5.47 -16.85 4.38
CA THR A 76 -4.05 -17.03 4.72
C THR A 76 -3.18 -15.99 4.00
N PHE A 77 -2.00 -15.69 4.55
CA PHE A 77 -1.09 -14.73 3.95
C PHE A 77 -0.50 -15.23 2.62
N GLU A 78 -0.39 -16.54 2.42
CA GLU A 78 0.04 -17.15 1.16
C GLU A 78 -0.97 -16.81 0.06
N ALA A 79 -2.27 -16.96 0.34
CA ALA A 79 -3.33 -16.59 -0.60
C ALA A 79 -3.39 -15.07 -0.86
N GLU A 80 -3.03 -14.24 0.12
CA GLU A 80 -2.89 -12.78 -0.10
C GLU A 80 -1.77 -12.48 -1.09
N ILE A 81 -0.61 -13.12 -0.94
CA ILE A 81 0.54 -12.94 -1.83
C ILE A 81 0.23 -13.48 -3.23
N ASP A 82 -0.45 -14.62 -3.34
CA ASP A 82 -0.88 -15.17 -4.62
C ASP A 82 -1.84 -14.23 -5.36
N LEU A 83 -2.80 -13.62 -4.63
CA LEU A 83 -3.69 -12.61 -5.20
C LEU A 83 -2.90 -11.37 -5.61
N TRP A 84 -1.97 -10.91 -4.77
CA TRP A 84 -1.13 -9.76 -5.05
C TRP A 84 -0.29 -9.94 -6.33
N MET A 85 0.30 -11.12 -6.54
CA MET A 85 1.06 -11.41 -7.76
C MET A 85 0.19 -11.31 -9.01
N LYS A 86 -1.05 -11.80 -8.95
CA LYS A 86 -2.00 -11.66 -10.08
C LYS A 86 -2.37 -10.21 -10.35
N ILE A 87 -2.52 -9.41 -9.30
CA ILE A 87 -2.76 -7.96 -9.44
C ILE A 87 -1.54 -7.26 -10.08
N LEU A 88 -0.32 -7.69 -9.75
CA LEU A 88 0.90 -7.19 -10.39
C LEU A 88 1.00 -7.59 -11.87
N ASP A 89 0.53 -8.78 -12.24
CA ASP A 89 0.51 -9.23 -13.64
C ASP A 89 -0.32 -8.28 -14.52
N GLU A 90 -1.44 -7.78 -13.97
CA GLU A 90 -2.30 -6.72 -14.52
C GLU A 90 -1.67 -5.30 -14.46
N LYS A 91 -0.39 -5.21 -14.10
CA LYS A 91 0.38 -3.96 -14.01
C LYS A 91 -0.22 -2.99 -13.00
N LEU A 92 -0.81 -3.50 -11.92
CA LEU A 92 -1.29 -2.70 -10.80
C LEU A 92 -0.39 -2.86 -9.59
N LEU A 93 0.26 -1.78 -9.17
CA LEU A 93 1.09 -1.75 -7.99
C LEU A 93 0.28 -1.28 -6.77
N ILE A 94 -0.38 -2.23 -6.12
CA ILE A 94 -0.97 -2.02 -4.78
C ILE A 94 -0.13 -2.75 -3.73
N SER A 95 -0.19 -2.34 -2.47
CA SER A 95 0.64 -2.94 -1.42
C SER A 95 -0.18 -3.90 -0.55
N PRO A 96 0.23 -5.17 -0.38
CA PRO A 96 -0.49 -6.14 0.45
C PRO A 96 -0.35 -5.82 1.94
N GLY A 97 -1.35 -6.19 2.74
CA GLY A 97 -1.42 -5.95 4.18
C GLY A 97 -0.26 -6.58 4.94
N LYS A 98 0.23 -7.74 4.50
CA LYS A 98 1.43 -8.42 5.03
C LYS A 98 2.65 -7.50 5.07
N ALA A 99 2.81 -6.62 4.09
CA ALA A 99 3.94 -5.67 4.03
C ALA A 99 3.89 -4.59 5.14
N PHE A 100 2.75 -4.43 5.81
CA PHE A 100 2.53 -3.50 6.91
C PHE A 100 2.26 -4.22 8.24
N CYS A 101 2.63 -5.49 8.34
CA CYS A 101 2.37 -6.33 9.52
C CYS A 101 0.88 -6.35 9.90
N CYS A 102 -0.01 -6.31 8.91
CA CYS A 102 -1.44 -6.48 9.18
C CYS A 102 -1.67 -7.84 9.83
N TYR A 103 -2.50 -7.87 10.88
CA TYR A 103 -2.77 -9.09 11.64
C TYR A 103 -3.62 -10.09 10.86
N GLU A 104 -4.49 -9.60 9.97
CA GLU A 104 -5.37 -10.41 9.14
C GLU A 104 -4.95 -10.33 7.67
N PRO A 105 -5.00 -11.45 6.91
CA PRO A 105 -4.76 -11.42 5.47
C PRO A 105 -5.96 -10.82 4.71
N GLY A 106 -5.69 -10.37 3.49
CA GLY A 106 -6.68 -9.88 2.53
C GLY A 106 -6.89 -8.38 2.52
N TRP A 107 -6.08 -7.62 3.25
CA TRP A 107 -6.10 -6.17 3.21
C TRP A 107 -5.09 -5.62 2.21
N PHE A 108 -5.44 -4.55 1.50
CA PHE A 108 -4.53 -3.90 0.56
C PHE A 108 -4.55 -2.38 0.69
N ARG A 109 -3.36 -1.80 0.59
CA ARG A 109 -3.15 -0.35 0.46
C ARG A 109 -3.26 0.06 -1.00
N VAL A 110 -4.24 0.90 -1.31
CA VAL A 110 -4.43 1.46 -2.66
C VAL A 110 -4.24 2.97 -2.62
N VAL A 111 -3.24 3.47 -3.34
CA VAL A 111 -2.88 4.91 -3.38
C VAL A 111 -3.78 5.62 -4.39
N PHE A 112 -4.38 6.75 -3.99
CA PHE A 112 -5.25 7.56 -4.85
C PHE A 112 -4.68 8.96 -5.17
N SER A 113 -3.51 9.32 -4.65
CA SER A 113 -2.88 10.61 -4.89
C SER A 113 -2.14 10.71 -6.24
N ASP A 114 -2.72 10.12 -7.29
CA ASP A 114 -2.22 10.15 -8.67
C ASP A 114 -3.32 10.70 -9.60
N SER A 115 -3.10 10.73 -10.91
CA SER A 115 -4.10 11.23 -11.86
C SER A 115 -5.38 10.40 -11.85
N VAL A 116 -6.53 11.06 -12.05
CA VAL A 116 -7.85 10.42 -12.10
C VAL A 116 -7.91 9.32 -13.16
N ASP A 117 -7.28 9.54 -14.32
CA ASP A 117 -7.23 8.54 -15.40
C ASP A 117 -6.59 7.22 -14.95
N LYS A 118 -5.53 7.29 -14.13
CA LYS A 118 -4.89 6.09 -13.58
C LYS A 118 -5.75 5.40 -12.53
N ILE A 119 -6.51 6.16 -11.74
CA ILE A 119 -7.47 5.62 -10.77
C ILE A 119 -8.55 4.83 -11.52
N ILE A 120 -9.12 5.42 -12.57
CA ILE A 120 -10.14 4.77 -13.42
C ILE A 120 -9.56 3.50 -14.06
N LEU A 121 -8.35 3.58 -14.63
CA LEU A 121 -7.67 2.42 -15.21
C LEU A 121 -7.40 1.32 -14.17
N CYS A 122 -7.07 1.70 -12.93
CA CYS A 122 -6.90 0.76 -11.83
C CYS A 122 -8.19 0.00 -11.53
N ILE A 123 -9.32 0.71 -11.44
CA ILE A 123 -10.63 0.11 -11.17
C ILE A 123 -11.00 -0.85 -12.31
N GLN A 124 -10.81 -0.45 -13.57
CA GLN A 124 -11.11 -1.27 -14.74
C GLN A 124 -10.32 -2.58 -14.76
N ARG A 125 -9.02 -2.52 -14.49
CA ARG A 125 -8.16 -3.71 -14.45
C ARG A 125 -8.49 -4.62 -13.27
N LEU A 126 -8.80 -4.06 -12.10
CA LEU A 126 -9.29 -4.84 -10.97
C LEU A 126 -10.61 -5.53 -11.32
N GLN A 127 -11.54 -4.83 -11.96
CA GLN A 127 -12.81 -5.41 -12.39
C GLN A 127 -12.59 -6.61 -13.31
N GLN A 128 -11.75 -6.45 -14.34
CA GLN A 128 -11.44 -7.52 -15.29
C GLN A 128 -10.84 -8.74 -14.59
N LEU A 129 -9.80 -8.53 -13.76
CA LEU A 129 -9.13 -9.60 -13.03
C LEU A 129 -10.08 -10.38 -12.10
N LEU A 130 -11.06 -9.70 -11.50
CA LEU A 130 -11.96 -10.29 -10.51
C LEU A 130 -13.19 -10.93 -11.17
N CYS A 131 -13.63 -10.46 -12.33
CA CYS A 131 -14.66 -11.12 -13.13
C CYS A 131 -14.17 -12.49 -13.65
N ASP A 132 -12.93 -12.56 -14.13
CA ASP A 132 -12.33 -13.82 -14.64
C ASP A 132 -12.22 -14.92 -13.56
N LYS A 133 -12.29 -14.54 -12.26
CA LYS A 133 -12.26 -15.46 -11.12
C LYS A 133 -13.63 -16.05 -10.78
N MET A 134 -14.74 -15.53 -11.30
CA MET A 134 -16.09 -16.04 -11.00
C MET A 134 -16.43 -17.30 -11.83
N ASP A 135 -15.67 -17.61 -12.88
CA ASP A 135 -15.90 -18.76 -13.76
C ASP A 135 -15.11 -20.03 -13.36
N GLU A 136 -14.23 -19.94 -12.35
CA GLU A 136 -13.47 -21.09 -11.85
C GLU A 136 -14.18 -21.70 -10.61
N PRO A 137 -14.62 -22.98 -10.65
CA PRO A 137 -15.35 -23.57 -9.55
C PRO A 137 -14.47 -23.70 -8.31
N VAL A 138 -14.87 -22.99 -7.24
CA VAL A 138 -14.31 -23.17 -5.89
C VAL A 138 -14.64 -24.58 -5.42
N SER A 139 -13.69 -25.51 -5.54
CA SER A 139 -13.79 -26.83 -4.91
C SER A 139 -13.73 -26.63 -3.40
N LEU A 140 -14.86 -26.82 -2.71
CA LEU A 140 -14.85 -27.01 -1.26
C LEU A 140 -14.03 -28.27 -0.95
N CYS A 141 -12.81 -28.09 -0.44
CA CYS A 141 -12.08 -29.19 0.17
C CYS A 141 -12.67 -29.45 1.56
N SER A 142 -13.38 -30.57 1.66
CA SER A 142 -13.82 -31.21 2.90
C SER A 142 -12.64 -31.47 3.84
N CYS A 143 -12.78 -31.06 5.10
CA CYS A 143 -11.86 -31.41 6.19
C CYS A 143 -11.82 -32.93 6.41
N PRO A 144 -10.67 -33.55 6.73
CA PRO A 144 -10.66 -34.92 7.24
C PRO A 144 -10.98 -34.93 8.74
N GLU A 145 -12.02 -35.69 9.10
CA GLU A 145 -12.31 -36.14 10.46
C GLU A 145 -11.10 -36.92 11.03
N ARG A 146 -10.80 -36.73 12.32
CA ARG A 146 -9.93 -37.65 13.07
C ARG A 146 -10.56 -37.96 14.43
N ASN A 147 -11.00 -39.20 14.59
CA ASN A 147 -11.48 -39.78 15.85
C ASN A 147 -10.33 -40.45 16.64
N LYS A 148 -10.38 -40.23 17.97
CA LYS A 148 -9.84 -41.01 19.13
C LYS A 148 -8.34 -41.37 19.18
N CYS A 149 -7.67 -41.55 20.33
CA CYS A 149 -7.73 -41.19 21.77
C CYS A 149 -6.72 -42.15 22.44
N THR A 150 -5.83 -41.71 23.34
CA THR A 150 -5.62 -42.27 24.71
C THR A 150 -4.41 -41.64 25.44
N GLU A 151 -4.56 -41.53 26.75
CA GLU A 151 -3.79 -40.80 27.77
C GLU A 151 -2.50 -41.49 28.26
N SER A 152 -1.60 -40.72 28.91
CA SER A 152 -1.05 -41.03 30.25
C SER A 152 -0.18 -39.89 30.81
N ASP A 153 -0.68 -39.30 31.90
CA ASP A 153 -0.09 -39.02 33.22
C ASP A 153 1.27 -38.31 33.46
N GLU A 154 1.11 -37.19 34.19
CA GLU A 154 1.79 -36.73 35.42
C GLU A 154 3.20 -36.05 35.46
N ASN A 155 3.13 -34.82 36.00
CA ASN A 155 4.01 -34.17 36.99
C ASN A 155 5.36 -33.51 36.58
N VAL A 156 5.45 -32.17 36.74
CA VAL A 156 6.22 -31.44 37.79
C VAL A 156 6.59 -29.99 37.38
N SER A 157 6.23 -29.06 38.29
CA SER A 157 6.86 -27.78 38.66
C SER A 157 6.90 -26.56 37.72
N ALA A 158 6.60 -25.43 38.36
CA ALA A 158 6.72 -24.05 37.92
C ALA A 158 8.09 -23.68 37.32
N ASN A 159 8.08 -22.79 36.32
CA ASN A 159 8.97 -21.64 36.27
C ASN A 159 8.49 -20.54 35.31
N VAL A 160 8.77 -19.32 35.75
CA VAL A 160 8.52 -18.02 35.13
C VAL A 160 9.55 -17.72 34.04
N MET A 161 9.11 -16.94 33.03
CA MET A 161 9.88 -16.13 32.07
C MET A 161 10.68 -16.80 30.93
N ASN A 162 10.31 -16.36 29.72
CA ASN A 162 11.12 -15.96 28.55
C ASN A 162 10.74 -16.71 27.27
N THR A 163 9.98 -16.06 26.39
CA THR A 163 9.86 -16.45 24.97
C THR A 163 11.03 -15.85 24.17
N PRO A 164 11.79 -16.66 23.42
CA PRO A 164 12.93 -16.20 22.63
C PRO A 164 12.52 -15.36 21.41
N VAL A 165 13.40 -14.43 21.06
CA VAL A 165 13.35 -13.58 19.88
C VAL A 165 13.94 -14.37 18.71
N ASP A 166 13.16 -15.23 18.04
CA ASP A 166 13.69 -15.98 16.87
C ASP A 166 12.72 -16.22 15.69
N ASP A 167 11.55 -15.57 15.64
CA ASP A 167 10.60 -15.72 14.50
C ASP A 167 10.67 -14.60 13.44
N VAL A 168 11.66 -13.71 13.53
CA VAL A 168 11.82 -12.59 12.57
C VAL A 168 12.57 -13.02 11.30
N SER A 169 13.28 -14.16 11.32
CA SER A 169 14.18 -14.57 10.22
C SER A 169 13.44 -15.13 9.00
N GLU A 170 12.30 -15.78 9.20
CA GLU A 170 11.66 -16.58 8.15
C GLU A 170 10.85 -15.71 7.16
N GLY A 171 10.28 -14.59 7.65
CA GLY A 171 9.62 -13.59 6.80
C GLY A 171 10.58 -12.82 5.88
N TYR A 172 11.80 -12.53 6.35
CA TYR A 172 12.83 -11.85 5.54
C TYR A 172 13.47 -12.77 4.49
N SER A 173 13.52 -14.07 4.76
CA SER A 173 14.14 -15.05 3.87
C SER A 173 13.29 -15.34 2.62
N GLN A 174 11.96 -15.36 2.77
CA GLN A 174 11.02 -15.50 1.66
C GLN A 174 11.00 -14.26 0.73
N LEU A 175 11.18 -13.05 1.27
CA LEU A 175 11.30 -11.81 0.49
C LEU A 175 12.63 -11.71 -0.28
N LYS A 176 13.69 -12.38 0.19
CA LYS A 176 15.02 -12.37 -0.44
C LYS A 176 15.08 -13.19 -1.73
N ASN A 177 14.26 -14.23 -1.85
CA ASN A 177 14.21 -15.10 -3.04
C ASN A 177 13.58 -14.43 -4.28
N ASN A 178 12.81 -13.34 -4.09
CA ASN A 178 12.21 -12.55 -5.18
C ASN A 178 13.00 -11.25 -5.47
N SER A 179 14.28 -11.21 -5.07
CA SER A 179 15.14 -10.02 -5.02
C SER A 179 15.34 -9.29 -6.35
N CYS A 180 15.13 -9.93 -7.50
CA CYS A 180 15.27 -9.26 -8.80
C CYS A 180 14.10 -8.31 -9.11
N PHE A 181 12.88 -8.62 -8.64
CA PHE A 181 11.66 -7.84 -8.92
C PHE A 181 11.31 -6.85 -7.79
N LEU A 182 11.66 -7.18 -6.54
CA LEU A 182 11.51 -6.26 -5.40
C LEU A 182 12.50 -5.09 -5.47
N ARG A 183 13.67 -5.25 -6.09
CA ARG A 183 14.64 -4.15 -6.24
C ARG A 183 14.17 -3.11 -7.26
N SER A 184 13.50 -3.52 -8.33
CA SER A 184 12.80 -2.59 -9.23
C SER A 184 11.57 -2.02 -8.55
N GLY A 185 10.75 -2.84 -7.87
CA GLY A 185 9.54 -2.42 -7.16
C GLY A 185 9.74 -1.46 -5.99
N LEU A 186 10.79 -1.61 -5.16
CA LEU A 186 11.15 -0.64 -4.10
C LEU A 186 11.70 0.66 -4.71
N THR A 187 12.48 0.56 -5.78
CA THR A 187 12.95 1.75 -6.51
C THR A 187 11.75 2.48 -7.14
N THR A 188 10.75 1.74 -7.63
CA THR A 188 9.45 2.25 -8.12
C THR A 188 8.56 2.78 -7.00
N GLN A 189 8.54 2.20 -5.80
CA GLN A 189 7.80 2.74 -4.65
C GLN A 189 8.43 4.03 -4.12
N ILE A 190 9.77 4.10 -4.05
CA ILE A 190 10.50 5.33 -3.72
C ILE A 190 10.29 6.36 -4.83
N THR A 191 10.32 5.97 -6.12
CA THR A 191 10.00 6.90 -7.21
C THR A 191 8.53 7.26 -7.28
N CYS A 192 7.55 6.44 -6.93
CA CYS A 192 6.13 6.83 -6.82
C CYS A 192 5.92 7.81 -5.66
N PHE A 193 6.65 7.65 -4.56
CA PHE A 193 6.71 8.65 -3.48
C PHE A 193 7.31 9.98 -3.97
N TYR A 194 8.28 9.95 -4.89
CA TYR A 194 8.85 11.16 -5.52
C TYR A 194 7.98 11.72 -6.66
N VAL A 195 7.31 10.87 -7.45
CA VAL A 195 6.54 11.23 -8.65
C VAL A 195 5.16 11.76 -8.27
N SER A 196 4.58 11.35 -7.14
CA SER A 196 3.38 11.99 -6.58
C SER A 196 3.61 13.45 -6.14
N VAL A 197 4.88 13.89 -6.02
CA VAL A 197 5.26 15.29 -5.78
C VAL A 197 5.57 16.03 -7.10
N THR A 198 5.92 15.33 -8.18
CA THR A 198 6.28 15.98 -9.46
C THR A 198 5.19 16.77 -10.19
N PRO A 199 3.88 16.43 -10.15
CA PRO A 199 2.87 17.30 -10.77
C PRO A 199 2.68 18.62 -10.00
N PHE A 200 3.21 18.76 -8.78
CA PHE A 200 3.21 20.03 -8.05
C PHE A 200 4.31 21.00 -8.52
N LEU A 201 5.42 20.50 -9.09
CA LEU A 201 6.49 21.36 -9.58
C LEU A 201 6.18 21.99 -10.95
N PHE A 202 5.35 21.33 -11.78
CA PHE A 202 5.01 21.82 -13.12
C PHE A 202 4.12 23.07 -13.09
N LEU A 203 3.27 23.23 -12.07
CA LEU A 203 2.50 24.47 -11.84
C LEU A 203 3.36 25.63 -11.31
N PHE A 204 4.55 25.33 -10.77
CA PHE A 204 5.48 26.33 -10.24
C PHE A 204 6.33 26.98 -11.35
N TYR A 205 6.71 26.19 -12.37
CA TYR A 205 7.58 26.67 -13.45
C TYR A 205 6.92 27.67 -14.41
N HIS A 206 5.59 27.69 -14.53
CA HIS A 206 4.90 28.59 -15.46
C HIS A 206 4.58 29.98 -14.86
N ASN A 207 4.78 30.17 -13.54
CA ASN A 207 4.50 31.45 -12.85
C ASN A 207 5.76 32.19 -12.36
N LEU A 208 6.94 31.57 -12.42
CA LEU A 208 8.20 32.21 -12.02
C LEU A 208 8.96 32.72 -13.25
N ASN A 209 8.66 33.97 -13.61
CA ASN A 209 9.42 34.76 -14.55
C ASN A 209 10.74 35.22 -13.88
N ILE A 210 11.66 34.29 -13.62
CA ILE A 210 12.97 34.59 -13.02
C ILE A 210 13.97 34.83 -14.17
N PRO A 211 14.54 36.04 -14.31
CA PRO A 211 15.58 36.28 -15.30
C PRO A 211 16.85 35.57 -14.87
N PHE A 212 17.31 34.62 -15.69
CA PHE A 212 18.63 34.01 -15.56
C PHE A 212 19.68 35.09 -15.81
N THR A 213 20.45 35.44 -14.78
CA THR A 213 21.76 36.11 -14.94
C THR A 213 22.79 35.24 -14.25
N LEU A 214 23.75 34.77 -15.05
CA LEU A 214 24.88 33.92 -14.69
C LEU A 214 25.87 34.64 -13.76
#